data_AF-A0A0Q7VGC6-F1
#
_entry.id   AF-A0A0Q7VGC6-F1
#
_cell.length_a   1.000
_cell.length_b   1.000
_cell.length_c   1.000
_cell.angle_alpha   90.00
_cell.angle_beta   90.00
_cell.angle_gamma   90.00
#
_symmetry.space_group_name_H-M   'P 1'
#
loop_
_entity.id
_entity.type
_entity.pdbx_description
1 polymer ?
#
loop_
_entity_poly.entity_id
_entity_poly.type
_entity_poly.pdbx_seq_one_letter_code
_entity_poly.pdbx_strand_id
1 'polypeptide(L)'
;MMESRMQDIARQSVIIASATFMLIAAAVGSGAFGGTSVSELQDGALSAQGSYLAPAGPAFSIWSLIYVGLIAYTVWQALPAQRADERQRAVGGWIAASMILNGLWLVTAQFLSLPLTVLVIALLLATLARVIVILGRSRARTWPERIVVDGANGLHFGWVTIATVANASAWFTQIAPAAWADQADIWAVAVLVVVLVIGVTAAIVTKRIAPALATAWGLGWLAVGRFTGEPESMITGIAAIIVAVALVAAGAWGVLRRPRADVAV
;
A
#
# COMPACT_ATOMS: atom_id res chain seq x y z
N MET A 1 22.72 29.27 3.69
CA MET A 1 23.47 27.98 3.65
C MET A 1 23.34 27.17 4.94
N MET A 2 23.54 27.74 6.12
CA MET A 2 23.40 27.00 7.38
C MET A 2 21.95 26.57 7.65
N GLU A 3 20.99 27.48 7.47
CA GLU A 3 19.56 27.22 7.66
C GLU A 3 19.01 26.12 6.74
N SER A 4 19.36 26.14 5.45
CA SER A 4 18.96 25.09 4.49
C SER A 4 19.54 23.72 4.86
N ARG A 5 20.78 23.68 5.37
CA ARG A 5 21.39 22.43 5.85
C ARG A 5 20.68 21.90 7.09
N MET A 6 20.30 22.77 8.03
CA MET A 6 19.54 22.38 9.22
C MET A 6 18.16 21.81 8.85
N GLN A 7 17.44 22.45 7.92
CA GLN A 7 16.16 21.95 7.42
C GLN A 7 16.29 20.56 6.78
N ASP A 8 17.36 20.31 6.02
CA ASP A 8 17.60 18.99 5.44
C ASP A 8 17.89 17.91 6.48
N ILE A 9 18.70 18.24 7.49
CA ILE A 9 18.99 17.32 8.60
C ILE A 9 17.71 17.01 9.37
N ALA A 10 16.89 18.03 9.67
CA ALA A 10 15.62 17.85 10.33
C ALA A 10 14.70 16.91 9.52
N ARG A 11 14.60 17.09 8.19
CA ARG A 11 13.86 16.17 7.32
C ARG A 11 14.38 14.74 7.44
N GLN A 12 15.70 14.54 7.32
CA GLN A 12 16.32 13.21 7.40
C GLN A 12 16.03 12.54 8.75
N SER A 13 16.15 13.28 9.85
CA SER A 13 15.86 12.80 11.21
C SER A 13 14.38 12.45 11.39
N VAL A 14 13.46 13.26 10.87
CA VAL A 14 12.01 12.99 10.93
C VAL A 14 11.67 11.71 10.18
N ILE A 15 12.27 11.47 9.01
CA ILE A 15 12.04 10.23 8.25
C ILE A 15 12.56 9.02 9.04
N ILE A 16 13.75 9.11 9.63
CA ILE A 16 14.32 8.03 10.46
C ILE A 16 13.42 7.75 11.67
N ALA A 17 12.98 8.79 12.39
CA ALA A 17 12.08 8.63 13.53
C ALA A 17 10.74 8.00 13.12
N SER A 18 10.19 8.40 11.96
CA SER A 18 8.95 7.85 11.41
C SER A 18 9.10 6.37 11.05
N ALA A 19 10.22 5.99 10.44
CA ALA A 19 10.53 4.60 10.12
C ALA A 19 10.67 3.76 11.40
N THR A 20 11.38 4.27 12.41
CA THR A 20 11.52 3.59 13.70
C THR A 20 10.18 3.37 14.38
N PHE A 21 9.33 4.40 14.43
CA PHE A 21 7.97 4.29 14.97
C PHE A 21 7.16 3.22 14.23
N MET A 22 7.15 3.26 12.88
CA MET A 22 6.46 2.28 12.05
C MET A 22 6.93 0.85 12.34
N LEU A 23 8.24 0.62 12.45
CA LEU A 23 8.80 -0.70 12.71
C LEU A 23 8.47 -1.22 14.11
N ILE A 24 8.47 -0.35 15.12
CA ILE A 24 8.04 -0.70 16.47
C ILE A 24 6.55 -1.08 16.46
N ALA A 25 5.71 -0.27 15.82
CA ALA A 25 4.29 -0.56 15.68
C ALA A 25 4.05 -1.88 14.92
N ALA A 26 4.85 -2.18 13.89
CA ALA A 26 4.77 -3.43 13.13
C ALA A 26 5.14 -4.64 13.97
N ALA A 27 6.19 -4.55 14.79
CA ALA A 27 6.58 -5.63 15.70
C ALA A 27 5.52 -5.89 16.79
N VAL A 28 4.90 -4.82 17.31
CA VAL A 28 3.78 -4.94 18.25
C VAL A 28 2.57 -5.57 17.55
N GLY A 29 2.17 -5.04 16.39
CA GLY A 29 0.99 -5.49 15.64
C GLY A 29 1.11 -6.91 15.07
N SER A 30 2.32 -7.41 14.87
CA SER A 30 2.55 -8.81 14.47
C SER A 30 2.49 -9.79 15.65
N GLY A 31 2.34 -9.30 16.88
CA GLY A 31 2.39 -10.14 18.08
C GLY A 31 3.80 -10.59 18.48
N ALA A 32 4.86 -9.97 17.93
CA ALA A 32 6.25 -10.42 18.17
C ALA A 32 6.67 -10.37 19.65
N PHE A 33 5.95 -9.60 20.48
CA PHE A 33 6.14 -9.50 21.92
C PHE A 33 5.14 -10.32 22.73
N GLY A 34 4.57 -11.39 22.14
CA GLY A 34 3.61 -12.28 22.82
C GLY A 34 2.17 -11.75 22.85
N GLY A 35 1.83 -10.80 21.97
CA GLY A 35 0.47 -10.25 21.82
C GLY A 35 -0.30 -10.91 20.67
N THR A 36 -1.61 -10.66 20.62
CA THR A 36 -2.48 -11.11 19.51
C THR A 36 -2.16 -10.35 18.23
N SER A 37 -2.17 -11.05 17.10
CA SER A 37 -1.89 -10.45 15.80
C SER A 37 -3.03 -9.54 15.32
N VAL A 38 -2.73 -8.49 14.56
CA VAL A 38 -3.74 -7.60 13.98
C VAL A 38 -4.84 -8.34 13.19
N SER A 39 -4.51 -9.48 12.58
CA SER A 39 -5.49 -10.32 11.87
C SER A 39 -6.52 -11.01 12.77
N GLU A 40 -6.21 -11.19 14.06
CA GLU A 40 -7.09 -11.84 15.04
C GLU A 40 -7.89 -10.83 15.87
N LEU A 41 -7.59 -9.54 15.74
CA LEU A 41 -8.24 -8.48 16.47
C LEU A 41 -9.52 -8.02 15.78
N GLN A 42 -10.32 -7.25 16.52
CA GLN A 42 -11.62 -6.74 16.07
C GLN A 42 -12.53 -7.91 15.62
N ASP A 43 -12.57 -8.96 16.43
CA ASP A 43 -13.32 -10.20 16.19
C ASP A 43 -12.96 -10.89 14.85
N GLY A 44 -11.72 -10.73 14.41
CA GLY A 44 -11.26 -11.27 13.12
C GLY A 44 -11.80 -10.53 11.90
N ALA A 45 -12.35 -9.32 12.06
CA ALA A 45 -12.85 -8.52 10.94
C ALA A 45 -11.77 -8.20 9.90
N LEU A 46 -10.50 -8.11 10.33
CA LEU A 46 -9.35 -7.89 9.45
C LEU A 46 -8.68 -9.19 8.97
N SER A 47 -9.25 -10.35 9.32
CA SER A 47 -8.80 -11.66 8.84
C SER A 47 -9.23 -11.91 7.40
N ALA A 48 -8.71 -13.00 6.81
CA ALA A 48 -9.13 -13.49 5.49
C ALA A 48 -10.62 -13.85 5.41
N GLN A 49 -11.27 -14.08 6.56
CA GLN A 49 -12.67 -14.44 6.67
C GLN A 49 -13.58 -13.24 6.93
N GLY A 50 -13.02 -12.06 7.23
CA GLY A 50 -13.80 -10.89 7.68
C GLY A 50 -14.65 -10.24 6.59
N SER A 51 -14.36 -10.46 5.31
CA SER A 51 -15.19 -9.97 4.20
C SER A 51 -14.89 -10.65 2.87
N TYR A 52 -15.78 -10.50 1.88
CA TYR A 52 -15.62 -10.99 0.50
C TYR A 52 -14.38 -10.43 -0.23
N LEU A 53 -13.82 -9.31 0.24
CA LEU A 53 -12.69 -8.64 -0.39
C LEU A 53 -11.38 -8.78 0.41
N ALA A 54 -11.39 -9.57 1.49
CA ALA A 54 -10.19 -9.85 2.26
C ALA A 54 -9.30 -10.87 1.53
N PRO A 55 -8.01 -10.56 1.31
CA PRO A 55 -7.05 -11.54 0.80
C PRO A 55 -6.81 -12.67 1.81
N ALA A 56 -6.47 -13.86 1.31
CA ALA A 56 -6.03 -14.96 2.17
C ALA A 56 -4.78 -14.58 3.00
N GLY A 57 -4.62 -15.18 4.17
CA GLY A 57 -3.56 -14.88 5.15
C GLY A 57 -2.12 -14.78 4.58
N PRO A 58 -1.69 -15.65 3.65
CA PRO A 58 -0.35 -15.54 3.07
C PRO A 58 -0.10 -14.24 2.28
N ALA A 59 -1.15 -13.53 1.84
CA ALA A 59 -1.03 -12.25 1.14
C ALA A 59 -0.24 -11.21 1.93
N PHE A 60 -0.41 -11.20 3.26
CA PHE A 60 0.19 -10.25 4.17
C PHE A 60 1.72 -10.34 4.25
N SER A 61 2.32 -11.42 3.73
CA SER A 61 3.79 -11.55 3.59
C SER A 61 4.44 -10.45 2.75
N ILE A 62 3.66 -9.77 1.89
CA ILE A 62 4.12 -8.60 1.13
C ILE A 62 4.56 -7.44 2.05
N TRP A 63 4.04 -7.34 3.27
CA TRP A 63 4.48 -6.34 4.24
C TRP A 63 5.97 -6.47 4.54
N SER A 64 6.51 -7.69 4.63
CA SER A 64 7.94 -7.92 4.83
C SER A 64 8.77 -7.29 3.70
N LEU A 65 8.33 -7.47 2.44
CA LEU A 65 8.99 -6.87 1.28
C LEU A 65 8.88 -5.33 1.31
N ILE A 66 7.71 -4.79 1.67
CA ILE A 66 7.49 -3.34 1.80
C ILE A 66 8.38 -2.77 2.90
N TYR A 67 8.43 -3.38 4.08
CA TYR A 67 9.26 -2.91 5.20
C TYR A 67 10.75 -2.96 4.87
N VAL A 68 11.24 -4.01 4.20
CA VAL A 68 12.62 -4.04 3.69
C VAL A 68 12.87 -2.88 2.73
N GLY A 69 11.94 -2.62 1.80
CA GLY A 69 12.02 -1.49 0.88
C GLY A 69 12.06 -0.13 1.58
N LEU A 70 11.23 0.05 2.61
CA LEU A 70 11.15 1.29 3.40
C LEU A 70 12.36 1.49 4.32
N ILE A 71 12.94 0.40 4.85
CA ILE A 71 14.24 0.44 5.56
C ILE A 71 15.34 0.87 4.59
N ALA A 72 15.40 0.26 3.40
CA ALA A 72 16.37 0.62 2.37
C ALA A 72 16.22 2.09 1.94
N TYR A 73 14.98 2.59 1.80
CA TYR A 73 14.70 4.01 1.57
C TYR A 73 15.22 4.89 2.72
N THR A 74 14.98 4.49 3.97
CA THR A 74 15.40 5.23 5.17
C THR A 74 16.91 5.37 5.23
N VAL A 75 17.65 4.33 4.87
CA VAL A 75 19.12 4.36 4.72
C VAL A 75 19.51 5.26 3.54
N TRP A 76 18.90 5.08 2.37
CA TRP A 76 19.19 5.85 1.17
C TRP A 76 19.05 7.36 1.40
N GLN A 77 17.90 7.79 1.92
CA GLN A 77 17.62 9.21 2.14
C GLN A 77 18.52 9.85 3.19
N ALA A 78 19.07 9.06 4.13
CA ALA A 78 19.99 9.53 5.16
C ALA A 78 21.42 9.78 4.64
N LEU A 79 21.77 9.26 3.45
CA LEU A 79 23.10 9.45 2.88
C LEU A 79 23.39 10.95 2.62
N PRO A 80 24.63 11.42 2.83
CA PRO A 80 24.99 12.83 2.60
C PRO A 80 24.67 13.34 1.20
N ALA A 81 24.80 12.47 0.19
CA ALA A 81 24.50 12.77 -1.21
C ALA A 81 23.01 13.09 -1.47
N GLN A 82 22.12 12.57 -0.61
CA GLN A 82 20.66 12.76 -0.73
C GLN A 82 20.15 13.96 0.08
N ARG A 83 21.02 14.59 0.88
CA ARG A 83 20.63 15.65 1.81
C ARG A 83 20.06 16.87 1.09
N ALA A 84 20.75 17.35 0.05
CA ALA A 84 20.32 18.50 -0.73
C ALA A 84 19.54 18.10 -2.01
N ASP A 85 19.21 16.82 -2.16
CA ASP A 85 18.55 16.32 -3.36
C ASP A 85 17.09 16.80 -3.43
N GLU A 86 16.76 17.59 -4.46
CA GLU A 86 15.43 18.20 -4.62
C GLU A 86 14.29 17.18 -4.68
N ARG A 87 14.54 16.00 -5.26
CA ARG A 87 13.53 14.94 -5.36
C ARG A 87 13.24 14.39 -3.97
N GLN A 88 14.29 14.18 -3.16
CA GLN A 88 14.15 13.78 -1.75
C GLN A 88 13.52 14.88 -0.89
N ARG A 89 13.83 16.16 -1.14
CA ARG A 89 13.16 17.29 -0.47
C ARG A 89 11.66 17.29 -0.74
N ALA A 90 11.27 17.09 -2.00
CA ALA A 90 9.88 17.15 -2.43
C ALA A 90 9.03 16.01 -1.86
N VAL A 91 9.60 14.80 -1.75
CA VAL A 91 8.84 13.59 -1.39
C VAL A 91 9.04 13.16 0.07
N GLY A 92 10.16 13.49 0.71
CA GLY A 92 10.56 12.92 1.99
C GLY A 92 9.58 13.16 3.14
N GLY A 93 8.98 14.36 3.21
CA GLY A 93 7.94 14.64 4.21
C GLY A 93 6.68 13.79 4.04
N TRP A 94 6.30 13.49 2.79
CA TRP A 94 5.16 12.63 2.49
C TRP A 94 5.45 11.16 2.80
N ILE A 95 6.68 10.70 2.60
CA ILE A 95 7.08 9.33 2.97
C ILE A 95 7.18 9.18 4.50
N ALA A 96 7.66 10.20 5.21
CA ALA A 96 7.59 10.22 6.67
C ALA A 96 6.14 10.11 7.17
N ALA A 97 5.24 10.92 6.59
CA ALA A 97 3.82 10.85 6.91
C ALA A 97 3.21 9.48 6.60
N SER A 98 3.59 8.81 5.49
CA SER A 98 3.10 7.47 5.19
C SER A 98 3.62 6.42 6.18
N MET A 99 4.85 6.53 6.66
CA MET A 99 5.38 5.65 7.72
C MET A 99 4.64 5.85 9.04
N ILE A 100 4.38 7.10 9.43
CA ILE A 100 3.59 7.41 10.63
C ILE A 100 2.18 6.85 10.51
N LEU A 101 1.48 7.13 9.41
CA LEU A 101 0.11 6.63 9.20
C LEU A 101 0.06 5.11 9.11
N ASN A 102 1.12 4.46 8.62
CA ASN A 102 1.24 3.01 8.62
C ASN A 102 1.38 2.44 10.04
N GLY A 103 2.23 3.03 10.88
CA GLY A 103 2.31 2.67 12.30
C GLY A 103 1.00 2.96 13.05
N LEU A 104 0.35 4.09 12.79
CA LEU A 104 -0.93 4.45 13.38
C LEU A 104 -2.04 3.49 12.96
N TRP A 105 -2.04 3.01 11.71
CA TRP A 105 -3.00 2.00 11.26
C TRP A 105 -2.91 0.74 12.14
N LEU A 106 -1.70 0.24 12.40
CA LEU A 106 -1.47 -0.89 13.30
C LEU A 106 -1.95 -0.61 14.72
N VAL A 107 -1.62 0.57 15.27
CA VAL A 107 -2.09 0.98 16.60
C VAL A 107 -3.62 1.05 16.65
N THR A 108 -4.26 1.58 15.62
CA THR A 108 -5.72 1.69 15.57
C THR A 108 -6.40 0.33 15.43
N ALA A 109 -5.84 -0.57 14.62
CA ALA A 109 -6.33 -1.92 14.50
C ALA A 109 -6.19 -2.71 15.82
N GLN A 110 -5.13 -2.43 16.58
CA GLN A 110 -4.85 -3.15 17.82
C GLN A 110 -5.64 -2.63 19.03
N PHE A 111 -5.76 -1.31 19.17
CA PHE A 111 -6.21 -0.69 20.42
C PHE A 111 -7.45 0.20 20.27
N LEU A 112 -7.94 0.41 19.05
CA LEU A 112 -9.07 1.30 18.77
C LEU A 112 -10.15 0.56 17.97
N SER A 113 -11.04 1.32 17.33
CA SER A 113 -12.21 0.79 16.62
C SER A 113 -11.97 0.63 15.12
N LEU A 114 -12.68 -0.30 14.50
CA LEU A 114 -12.62 -0.55 13.05
C LEU A 114 -12.89 0.69 12.18
N PRO A 115 -13.88 1.58 12.49
CA PRO A 115 -14.06 2.83 11.75
C PRO A 115 -12.81 3.74 11.77
N LEU A 116 -12.11 3.82 12.91
CA LEU A 116 -10.88 4.60 13.02
C LEU A 116 -9.75 3.95 12.21
N THR A 117 -9.65 2.62 12.22
CA THR A 117 -8.73 1.88 11.36
C THR A 117 -8.96 2.18 9.88
N VAL A 118 -10.23 2.18 9.43
CA VAL A 118 -10.63 2.53 8.06
C VAL A 118 -10.26 3.98 7.71
N LEU A 119 -10.49 4.92 8.63
CA LEU A 119 -10.13 6.32 8.42
C LEU A 119 -8.62 6.48 8.25
N VAL A 120 -7.82 5.85 9.12
CA VAL A 120 -6.35 5.97 9.08
C VAL A 120 -5.76 5.31 7.84
N ILE A 121 -6.26 4.16 7.41
CA ILE A 121 -5.77 3.52 6.18
C ILE A 121 -6.18 4.31 4.92
N ALA A 122 -7.34 4.98 4.92
CA ALA A 122 -7.72 5.88 3.84
C ALA A 122 -6.80 7.12 3.77
N LEU A 123 -6.43 7.70 4.91
CA LEU A 123 -5.44 8.78 4.98
C LEU A 123 -4.05 8.32 4.51
N LEU A 124 -3.64 7.10 4.87
CA LEU A 124 -2.41 6.48 4.39
C LEU A 124 -2.44 6.34 2.86
N LEU A 125 -3.53 5.83 2.29
CA LEU A 125 -3.69 5.68 0.85
C LEU A 125 -3.60 7.03 0.13
N ALA A 126 -4.27 8.06 0.63
CA ALA A 126 -4.20 9.42 0.06
C ALA A 126 -2.78 9.99 0.12
N THR A 127 -2.07 9.77 1.22
CA THR A 127 -0.68 10.17 1.41
C THR A 127 0.24 9.45 0.41
N LEU A 128 0.07 8.14 0.22
CA LEU A 128 0.84 7.37 -0.76
C LEU A 128 0.50 7.76 -2.20
N ALA A 129 -0.77 8.05 -2.52
CA ALA A 129 -1.14 8.59 -3.82
C ALA A 129 -0.39 9.90 -4.10
N ARG A 130 -0.26 10.77 -3.09
CA ARG A 130 0.53 12.00 -3.19
C ARG A 130 2.02 11.72 -3.41
N VAL A 131 2.60 10.76 -2.70
CA VAL A 131 3.99 10.30 -2.93
C VAL A 131 4.18 9.88 -4.38
N ILE A 132 3.29 9.04 -4.90
CA ILE A 132 3.37 8.53 -6.28
C ILE A 132 3.25 9.65 -7.32
N VAL A 133 2.37 10.62 -7.11
CA VAL A 133 2.25 11.81 -7.98
C VAL A 133 3.53 12.64 -7.96
N ILE A 134 4.13 12.88 -6.79
CA ILE A 134 5.38 13.64 -6.67
C ILE A 134 6.52 12.90 -7.37
N LEU A 135 6.67 11.60 -7.11
CA LEU A 135 7.68 10.76 -7.76
C LEU A 135 7.46 10.63 -9.28
N GLY A 136 6.26 10.92 -9.78
CA GLY A 136 5.95 10.98 -11.21
C GLY A 136 6.48 12.23 -11.92
N ARG A 137 6.76 13.31 -11.18
CA ARG A 137 7.21 14.60 -11.75
C ARG A 137 8.67 14.59 -12.20
N SER A 138 9.49 13.72 -11.62
CA SER A 138 10.91 13.59 -11.95
C SER A 138 11.35 12.13 -11.95
N ARG A 139 12.30 11.81 -12.83
CA ARG A 139 12.83 10.45 -12.97
C ARG A 139 13.87 10.17 -11.89
N ALA A 140 13.94 8.90 -11.47
CA ALA A 140 15.07 8.41 -10.70
C ALA A 140 16.35 8.57 -11.53
N ARG A 141 17.42 9.06 -10.88
CA ARG A 141 18.72 9.32 -11.49
C ARG A 141 19.54 8.04 -11.62
N THR A 142 19.30 7.08 -10.73
CA THR A 142 20.06 5.83 -10.66
C THR A 142 19.13 4.63 -10.47
N TRP A 143 19.62 3.45 -10.83
CA TRP A 143 18.92 2.19 -10.60
C TRP A 143 18.62 1.93 -9.11
N PRO A 144 19.56 2.13 -8.18
CA PRO A 144 19.27 2.03 -6.75
C PRO A 144 18.11 2.93 -6.32
N GLU A 145 18.13 4.21 -6.71
CA GLU A 145 17.04 5.15 -6.39
C GLU A 145 15.69 4.68 -6.95
N ARG A 146 15.69 4.15 -8.18
CA ARG A 146 14.49 3.59 -8.82
C ARG A 146 13.95 2.37 -8.06
N ILE A 147 14.79 1.61 -7.37
CA ILE A 147 14.34 0.44 -6.61
C ILE A 147 13.86 0.89 -5.22
N VAL A 148 14.71 1.62 -4.48
CA VAL A 148 14.46 1.92 -3.06
C VAL A 148 13.47 3.06 -2.85
N VAL A 149 13.38 4.02 -3.77
CA VAL A 149 12.41 5.13 -3.67
C VAL A 149 11.15 4.76 -4.44
N ASP A 150 11.29 4.50 -5.74
CA ASP A 150 10.13 4.33 -6.61
C ASP A 150 9.48 2.95 -6.47
N GLY A 151 10.29 1.90 -6.33
CA GLY A 151 9.82 0.52 -6.18
C GLY A 151 9.14 0.31 -4.83
N ALA A 152 9.83 0.65 -3.74
CA ALA A 152 9.30 0.48 -2.38
C ALA A 152 7.98 1.23 -2.16
N ASN A 153 7.93 2.53 -2.49
CA ASN A 153 6.71 3.32 -2.35
C ASN A 153 5.62 2.89 -3.36
N GLY A 154 6.01 2.38 -4.53
CA GLY A 154 5.08 1.79 -5.49
C GLY A 154 4.40 0.53 -4.95
N LEU A 155 5.18 -0.39 -4.37
CA LEU A 155 4.65 -1.58 -3.72
C LEU A 155 3.76 -1.20 -2.53
N HIS A 156 4.19 -0.24 -1.71
CA HIS A 156 3.43 0.23 -0.55
C HIS A 156 2.08 0.80 -0.97
N PHE A 157 2.04 1.68 -1.98
CA PHE A 157 0.80 2.22 -2.53
C PHE A 157 -0.13 1.14 -3.09
N GLY A 158 0.40 0.23 -3.91
CA GLY A 158 -0.40 -0.83 -4.53
C GLY A 158 -1.01 -1.79 -3.52
N TRP A 159 -0.25 -2.15 -2.46
CA TRP A 159 -0.74 -3.00 -1.38
C TRP A 159 -1.76 -2.27 -0.50
N VAL A 160 -1.48 -1.02 -0.09
CA VAL A 160 -2.41 -0.23 0.74
C VAL A 160 -3.73 0.02 0.01
N THR A 161 -3.74 0.04 -1.32
CA THR A 161 -5.00 0.10 -2.11
C THR A 161 -5.90 -1.10 -1.79
N ILE A 162 -5.38 -2.32 -1.83
CA ILE A 162 -6.16 -3.53 -1.50
C ILE A 162 -6.45 -3.61 0.00
N ALA A 163 -5.50 -3.23 0.85
CA ALA A 163 -5.74 -3.22 2.29
C ALA A 163 -6.86 -2.24 2.67
N THR A 164 -6.94 -1.07 2.01
CA THR A 164 -8.03 -0.10 2.23
C THR A 164 -9.38 -0.71 1.84
N VAL A 165 -9.43 -1.41 0.71
CA VAL A 165 -10.63 -2.14 0.27
C VAL A 165 -11.05 -3.18 1.31
N ALA A 166 -10.11 -4.01 1.80
CA ALA A 166 -10.38 -5.03 2.80
C ALA A 166 -10.85 -4.46 4.15
N ASN A 167 -10.25 -3.36 4.60
CA ASN A 167 -10.65 -2.70 5.86
C ASN A 167 -12.04 -2.06 5.71
N ALA A 168 -12.30 -1.38 4.59
CA ALA A 168 -13.60 -0.78 4.32
C ALA A 168 -14.70 -1.85 4.19
N SER A 169 -14.43 -2.95 3.48
CA SER A 169 -15.38 -4.05 3.34
C SER A 169 -15.64 -4.74 4.68
N ALA A 170 -14.62 -4.96 5.51
CA ALA A 170 -14.80 -5.47 6.86
C ALA A 170 -15.75 -4.59 7.68
N TRP A 171 -15.57 -3.26 7.62
CA TRP A 171 -16.46 -2.34 8.32
C TRP A 171 -17.89 -2.36 7.75
N PHE A 172 -18.03 -2.34 6.43
CA PHE A 172 -19.33 -2.43 5.77
C PHE A 172 -20.07 -3.72 6.11
N THR A 173 -19.39 -4.86 6.19
CA THR A 173 -20.00 -6.14 6.61
C THR A 173 -20.63 -6.03 8.01
N GLN A 174 -20.06 -5.24 8.92
CA GLN A 174 -20.62 -5.08 10.27
C GLN A 174 -21.84 -4.15 10.34
N ILE A 175 -21.92 -3.15 9.46
CA ILE A 175 -22.96 -2.10 9.53
C ILE A 175 -24.04 -2.22 8.44
N ALA A 176 -23.80 -3.04 7.42
CA ALA A 176 -24.74 -3.20 6.30
C ALA A 176 -26.03 -3.90 6.76
N PRO A 177 -27.20 -3.53 6.19
CA PRO A 177 -28.44 -4.24 6.45
C PRO A 177 -28.32 -5.73 6.08
N ALA A 178 -28.90 -6.62 6.90
CA ALA A 178 -28.88 -8.06 6.64
C ALA A 178 -29.42 -8.45 5.26
N ALA A 179 -30.37 -7.68 4.71
CA ALA A 179 -30.92 -7.87 3.37
C ALA A 179 -29.89 -7.71 2.22
N TRP A 180 -28.71 -7.14 2.49
CA TRP A 180 -27.64 -6.99 1.49
C TRP A 180 -26.72 -8.21 1.44
N ALA A 181 -26.82 -9.14 2.39
CA ALA A 181 -25.99 -10.34 2.44
C ALA A 181 -26.15 -11.19 1.16
N ASP A 182 -27.38 -11.33 0.66
CA ASP A 182 -27.69 -12.07 -0.57
C ASP A 182 -27.10 -11.43 -1.84
N GLN A 183 -26.63 -10.18 -1.75
CA GLN A 183 -26.05 -9.41 -2.86
C GLN A 183 -24.56 -9.13 -2.64
N ALA A 184 -23.91 -9.82 -1.70
CA ALA A 184 -22.51 -9.59 -1.36
C ALA A 184 -21.57 -9.68 -2.58
N ASP A 185 -21.82 -10.61 -3.50
CA ASP A 185 -21.06 -10.74 -4.75
C ASP A 185 -21.18 -9.52 -5.66
N ILE A 186 -22.38 -8.92 -5.76
CA ILE A 186 -22.60 -7.72 -6.59
C ILE A 186 -21.78 -6.55 -6.03
N TRP A 187 -21.81 -6.36 -4.71
CA TRP A 187 -21.03 -5.32 -4.04
C TRP A 187 -19.53 -5.56 -4.17
N ALA A 188 -19.07 -6.81 -3.99
CA ALA A 188 -17.67 -7.17 -4.16
C ALA A 188 -17.18 -6.88 -5.58
N VAL A 189 -17.93 -7.28 -6.61
CA VAL A 189 -17.61 -6.99 -8.01
C VAL A 189 -17.62 -5.49 -8.29
N ALA A 190 -18.60 -4.74 -7.78
CA ALA A 190 -18.65 -3.29 -7.95
C ALA A 190 -17.40 -2.60 -7.39
N VAL A 191 -16.94 -3.02 -6.20
CA VAL A 191 -15.70 -2.51 -5.60
C VAL A 191 -14.47 -2.91 -6.43
N LEU A 192 -14.42 -4.14 -6.94
CA LEU A 192 -13.32 -4.60 -7.81
C LEU A 192 -13.24 -3.81 -9.12
N VAL A 193 -14.38 -3.38 -9.68
CA VAL A 193 -14.41 -2.47 -10.84
C VAL A 193 -13.83 -1.10 -10.47
N VAL A 194 -14.14 -0.57 -9.29
CA VAL A 194 -13.54 0.69 -8.81
C VAL A 194 -12.02 0.53 -8.64
N VAL A 195 -11.56 -0.58 -8.06
CA VAL A 195 -10.13 -0.92 -7.96
C VAL A 195 -9.47 -0.98 -9.33
N LEU A 196 -10.12 -1.59 -10.32
CA LEU A 196 -9.63 -1.64 -11.69
C LEU A 196 -9.46 -0.24 -12.28
N VAL A 197 -10.48 0.61 -12.18
CA VAL A 197 -10.45 1.97 -12.74
C VAL A 197 -9.32 2.79 -12.11
N ILE A 198 -9.22 2.77 -10.78
CA ILE A 198 -8.17 3.50 -10.05
C ILE A 198 -6.79 2.95 -10.41
N GLY A 199 -6.62 1.63 -10.38
CA GLY A 199 -5.34 0.97 -10.63
C GLY A 199 -4.86 1.14 -12.08
N VAL A 200 -5.75 1.04 -13.07
CA VAL A 200 -5.42 1.31 -14.48
C VAL A 200 -5.05 2.78 -14.68
N THR A 201 -5.81 3.71 -14.09
CA THR A 201 -5.50 5.15 -14.15
C THR A 201 -4.13 5.43 -13.56
N ALA A 202 -3.85 4.89 -12.37
CA ALA A 202 -2.54 5.01 -11.73
C ALA A 202 -1.42 4.39 -12.58
N ALA A 203 -1.62 3.20 -13.16
CA ALA A 203 -0.65 2.54 -14.03
C ALA A 203 -0.33 3.38 -15.27
N ILE A 204 -1.34 3.99 -15.90
CA ILE A 204 -1.17 4.82 -17.11
C ILE A 204 -0.48 6.15 -16.77
N VAL A 205 -0.93 6.84 -15.72
CA VAL A 205 -0.41 8.16 -15.32
C VAL A 205 1.02 8.06 -14.81
N THR A 206 1.30 7.07 -13.97
CA THR A 206 2.62 6.92 -13.34
C THR A 206 3.59 6.15 -14.23
N LYS A 207 3.05 5.35 -15.15
CA LYS A 207 3.80 4.39 -15.97
C LYS A 207 4.61 3.40 -15.11
N ARG A 208 4.27 3.20 -13.83
CA ARG A 208 5.02 2.37 -12.87
C ARG A 208 4.33 1.01 -12.72
N ILE A 209 5.13 -0.05 -12.78
CA ILE A 209 4.61 -1.42 -12.64
C ILE A 209 4.47 -1.86 -11.17
N ALA A 210 5.25 -1.28 -10.25
CA ALA A 210 5.27 -1.69 -8.85
C ALA A 210 3.89 -1.61 -8.16
N PRO A 211 3.10 -0.52 -8.32
CA PRO A 211 1.73 -0.50 -7.81
C PRO A 211 0.86 -1.62 -8.37
N ALA A 212 0.89 -1.82 -9.69
CA ALA A 212 0.09 -2.84 -10.36
C ALA A 212 0.42 -4.25 -9.86
N LEU A 213 1.71 -4.57 -9.65
CA LEU A 213 2.13 -5.88 -9.13
C LEU A 213 1.68 -6.09 -7.69
N ALA A 214 1.81 -5.10 -6.83
CA ALA A 214 1.37 -5.22 -5.43
C ALA A 214 -0.17 -5.34 -5.31
N THR A 215 -0.92 -4.59 -6.11
CA THR A 215 -2.38 -4.70 -6.16
C THR A 215 -2.79 -6.07 -6.72
N ALA A 216 -2.17 -6.51 -7.81
CA ALA A 216 -2.43 -7.83 -8.41
C ALA A 216 -2.08 -8.99 -7.46
N TRP A 217 -1.01 -8.86 -6.67
CA TRP A 217 -0.67 -9.82 -5.62
C TRP A 217 -1.81 -9.97 -4.60
N GLY A 218 -2.33 -8.85 -4.09
CA GLY A 218 -3.46 -8.87 -3.16
C GLY A 218 -4.72 -9.47 -3.77
N LEU A 219 -5.03 -9.13 -5.03
CA LEU A 219 -6.18 -9.68 -5.76
C LEU A 219 -6.04 -11.18 -6.06
N GLY A 220 -4.82 -11.65 -6.35
CA GLY A 220 -4.55 -13.07 -6.53
C GLY A 220 -4.83 -13.87 -5.27
N TRP A 221 -4.40 -13.38 -4.11
CA TRP A 221 -4.70 -14.02 -2.83
C TRP A 221 -6.14 -13.84 -2.36
N LEU A 222 -6.81 -12.75 -2.77
CA LEU A 222 -8.26 -12.61 -2.62
C LEU A 222 -8.96 -13.73 -3.39
N ALA A 223 -8.59 -13.97 -4.65
CA ALA A 223 -9.16 -15.07 -5.43
C ALA A 223 -8.93 -16.43 -4.77
N VAL A 224 -7.71 -16.73 -4.33
CA VAL A 224 -7.42 -17.96 -3.56
C VAL A 224 -8.33 -18.06 -2.34
N GLY A 225 -8.44 -16.99 -1.56
CA GLY A 225 -9.30 -16.95 -0.37
C GLY A 225 -10.79 -17.12 -0.65
N ARG A 226 -11.26 -16.86 -1.89
CA ARG A 226 -12.67 -17.09 -2.31
C ARG A 226 -12.90 -18.43 -2.99
N PHE A 227 -11.86 -19.09 -3.47
CA PHE A 227 -11.95 -20.44 -4.03
C PHE A 227 -11.71 -21.54 -3.00
N THR A 228 -10.97 -21.26 -1.92
CA THR A 228 -10.52 -22.30 -0.97
C THR A 228 -10.88 -22.01 0.48
N GLY A 229 -11.60 -20.93 0.76
CA GLY A 229 -11.91 -20.51 2.12
C GLY A 229 -13.18 -19.67 2.18
N GLU A 230 -13.56 -19.28 3.39
CA GLU A 230 -14.81 -18.57 3.65
C GLU A 230 -14.65 -17.04 3.70
N PRO A 231 -15.67 -16.27 3.29
CA PRO A 231 -16.83 -16.72 2.52
C PRO A 231 -16.43 -17.19 1.11
N GLU A 232 -16.90 -18.37 0.71
CA GLU A 232 -16.66 -18.89 -0.65
C GLU A 232 -17.40 -18.03 -1.70
N SER A 233 -16.72 -17.69 -2.80
CA SER A 233 -17.36 -17.01 -3.93
C SER A 233 -16.58 -17.17 -5.23
N MET A 234 -17.10 -18.01 -6.12
CA MET A 234 -16.53 -18.20 -7.46
C MET A 234 -16.56 -16.89 -8.28
N ILE A 235 -17.65 -16.12 -8.17
CA ILE A 235 -17.84 -14.87 -8.92
C ILE A 235 -16.80 -13.84 -8.50
N THR A 236 -16.66 -13.60 -7.19
CA THR A 236 -15.70 -12.63 -6.65
C THR A 236 -14.26 -13.07 -6.95
N GLY A 237 -13.96 -14.37 -6.83
CA GLY A 237 -12.64 -14.90 -7.14
C GLY A 237 -12.25 -14.72 -8.61
N ILE A 238 -13.14 -15.04 -9.55
CA ILE A 238 -12.89 -14.84 -10.99
C ILE A 238 -12.73 -13.34 -11.31
N ALA A 239 -13.59 -12.48 -10.77
CA ALA A 239 -13.49 -11.04 -10.97
C ALA A 239 -12.15 -10.49 -10.48
N ALA A 240 -11.68 -10.95 -9.31
CA ALA A 240 -10.38 -10.54 -8.77
C ALA A 240 -9.21 -10.94 -9.68
N ILE A 241 -9.23 -12.15 -10.26
CA ILE A 241 -8.21 -12.58 -11.23
C ILE A 241 -8.24 -11.71 -12.49
N ILE A 242 -9.42 -11.44 -13.05
CA ILE A 242 -9.57 -10.58 -14.23
C ILE A 242 -8.98 -9.19 -13.97
N VAL A 243 -9.31 -8.60 -12.83
CA VAL A 243 -8.77 -7.28 -12.44
C VAL A 243 -7.27 -7.36 -12.23
N ALA A 244 -6.74 -8.39 -11.58
CA ALA A 244 -5.30 -8.57 -11.38
C ALA A 244 -4.54 -8.62 -12.72
N VAL A 245 -5.02 -9.43 -13.67
CA VAL A 245 -4.41 -9.54 -15.00
C VAL A 245 -4.49 -8.22 -15.76
N ALA A 246 -5.64 -7.54 -15.73
CA ALA A 246 -5.82 -6.26 -16.39
C ALA A 246 -4.89 -5.17 -15.83
N LEU A 247 -4.68 -5.15 -14.50
CA LEU A 247 -3.74 -4.23 -13.85
C LEU A 247 -2.29 -4.50 -14.25
N VAL A 248 -1.86 -5.76 -14.27
CA VAL A 248 -0.51 -6.12 -14.71
C VAL A 248 -0.31 -5.74 -16.18
N ALA A 249 -1.30 -6.00 -17.04
CA ALA A 249 -1.26 -5.61 -18.45
C ALA A 249 -1.16 -4.09 -18.61
N ALA A 250 -1.98 -3.32 -17.89
CA ALA A 250 -1.94 -1.85 -17.90
C ALA A 250 -0.59 -1.31 -17.37
N GLY A 251 -0.04 -1.92 -16.32
CA GLY A 251 1.27 -1.59 -15.76
C GLY A 251 2.41 -1.85 -16.76
N ALA A 252 2.40 -3.01 -17.40
CA ALA A 252 3.37 -3.38 -18.43
C ALA A 252 3.28 -2.43 -19.64
N TRP A 253 2.07 -2.17 -20.13
CA TRP A 253 1.81 -1.20 -21.19
C TRP A 253 2.30 0.21 -20.84
N GLY A 254 2.02 0.67 -19.62
CA GLY A 254 2.49 1.97 -19.12
C GLY A 254 4.01 2.08 -19.17
N VAL A 255 4.72 1.04 -18.73
CA VAL A 255 6.19 0.98 -18.79
C VAL A 255 6.70 0.97 -20.24
N LEU A 256 6.08 0.18 -21.13
CA LEU A 256 6.48 0.07 -22.54
C LEU A 256 6.29 1.37 -23.32
N ARG A 257 5.24 2.14 -23.00
CA ARG A 257 4.97 3.48 -23.58
C ARG A 257 5.67 4.62 -22.87
N ARG A 258 6.70 4.35 -22.06
CA ARG A 258 7.62 5.39 -21.59
C ARG A 258 8.48 5.82 -22.77
N PRO A 259 8.46 7.11 -23.18
CA PRO A 259 9.39 7.60 -24.18
C PRO A 259 10.81 7.24 -23.75
N ARG A 260 11.54 6.53 -24.61
CA ARG A 260 12.97 6.29 -24.41
C ARG A 260 13.62 7.66 -24.24
N ALA A 261 14.39 7.83 -23.18
CA ALA A 261 15.27 8.99 -23.12
C ALA A 261 16.28 8.80 -24.26
N ASP A 262 16.41 9.79 -25.13
CA ASP A 262 17.59 9.87 -25.98
C ASP A 262 18.79 9.82 -25.03
N VAL A 263 19.58 8.77 -25.17
CA VAL A 263 20.87 8.68 -24.49
C VAL A 263 21.70 9.78 -25.13
N ALA A 264 21.79 10.93 -24.46
CA ALA A 264 22.83 11.89 -24.76
C ALA A 264 24.16 11.20 -24.44
N VAL A 265 24.80 10.72 -25.51
CA VAL A 265 26.18 10.23 -25.53
C VAL A 265 27.12 11.39 -25.29
#